data_AF-A0A1Y3T788-F1
#
_entry.id   AF-A0A1Y3T788-F1
#
_cell.length_a   1.000
_cell.length_b   1.000
_cell.length_c   1.000
_cell.angle_alpha   90.00
_cell.angle_beta   90.00
_cell.angle_gamma   90.00
#
_symmetry.space_group_name_H-M   'P 1'
#
loop_
_entity.id
_entity.type
_entity.pdbx_description
1 polymer ?
#
loop_
_entity_poly.entity_id
_entity_poly.type
_entity_poly.pdbx_seq_one_letter_code
_entity_poly.pdbx_strand_id
1 'polypeptide(L)'
;MNIEIDKLENEPLPKVGAYSVVLDSNDNGVCVIQTHKVTVVPFSEVTAEHAYKEGEGDKSLDYWREVHEKFFAECLNEVGLKFTSDMKVVCEEFSVVFKEQV
;
A
#
# COMPACT_ATOMS: atom_id res chain seq x y z
N MET A 1 1.28 -2.56 0.67
CA MET A 1 2.64 -2.91 1.18
C MET A 1 2.87 -4.42 1.14
N ASN A 2 4.13 -4.87 1.21
CA ASN A 2 4.51 -6.30 1.17
C ASN A 2 5.03 -6.76 2.54
N ILE A 3 4.35 -7.74 3.12
CA ILE A 3 4.63 -8.23 4.48
C ILE A 3 6.04 -8.80 4.65
N GLU A 4 6.63 -9.39 3.62
CA GLU A 4 7.95 -9.99 3.75
C GLU A 4 9.04 -8.93 3.86
N ILE A 5 8.85 -7.77 3.23
CA ILE A 5 9.78 -6.63 3.35
C ILE A 5 9.61 -5.99 4.73
N ASP A 6 8.37 -5.71 5.16
CA ASP A 6 8.08 -5.13 6.48
C ASP A 6 8.71 -5.96 7.62
N LYS A 7 8.68 -7.30 7.50
CA LYS A 7 9.32 -8.21 8.47
C LYS A 7 10.84 -8.11 8.47
N LEU A 8 11.48 -7.95 7.31
CA LEU A 8 12.93 -7.83 7.21
C LEU A 8 13.42 -6.53 7.83
N GLU A 9 12.64 -5.46 7.69
CA GLU A 9 12.92 -4.13 8.24
C GLU A 9 12.47 -3.98 9.70
N ASN A 10 11.82 -5.01 10.25
CA ASN A 10 11.23 -5.02 11.58
C ASN A 10 10.23 -3.87 11.79
N GLU A 11 9.54 -3.49 10.71
CA GLU A 11 8.51 -2.47 10.73
C GLU A 11 7.19 -3.03 11.26
N PRO A 12 6.53 -2.34 12.20
CA PRO A 12 5.24 -2.77 12.68
C PRO A 12 4.19 -2.59 11.58
N LEU A 13 3.31 -3.59 11.41
CA LEU A 13 2.15 -3.45 10.55
C LEU A 13 1.33 -2.22 10.94
N PRO A 14 0.72 -1.53 9.95
CA PRO A 14 -0.18 -0.42 10.20
C PRO A 14 -1.32 -0.85 11.11
N LYS A 15 -1.80 0.09 11.94
CA LYS A 15 -2.87 -0.16 12.91
C LYS A 15 -4.07 0.69 12.57
N VAL A 16 -5.25 0.08 12.66
CA VAL A 16 -6.51 0.84 12.64
C VAL A 16 -6.49 1.89 13.77
N GLY A 17 -6.82 3.13 13.42
CA GLY A 17 -6.76 4.29 14.29
C GLY A 17 -5.43 5.04 14.26
N ALA A 18 -4.38 4.50 13.61
CA ALA A 18 -3.11 5.19 13.45
C ALA A 18 -3.25 6.43 12.56
N TYR A 19 -2.43 7.43 12.84
CA TYR A 19 -2.33 8.66 12.08
C TYR A 19 -0.99 8.70 11.36
N SER A 20 -1.00 9.09 10.09
CA SER A 20 0.21 9.26 9.27
C SER A 20 0.20 10.62 8.60
N VAL A 21 1.36 11.27 8.52
CA VAL A 21 1.56 12.47 7.72
C VAL A 21 1.98 12.04 6.32
N VAL A 22 1.22 12.43 5.31
CA VAL A 22 1.57 12.19 3.91
C VAL A 22 2.50 13.31 3.46
N LEU A 23 3.62 12.94 2.85
CA LEU A 23 4.61 13.88 2.30
C LEU A 23 4.52 13.92 0.78
N ASP A 24 4.86 15.06 0.18
CA ASP A 24 5.15 15.15 -1.26
C ASP A 24 6.56 14.68 -1.59
N SER A 25 6.95 14.72 -2.87
CA SER A 25 8.28 14.31 -3.33
C SER A 25 9.42 15.24 -2.88
N ASN A 26 9.13 16.35 -2.22
CA ASN A 26 10.09 17.30 -1.66
C ASN A 26 10.08 17.26 -0.11
N ASP A 27 9.53 16.20 0.48
CA ASP A 27 9.39 15.98 1.92
C ASP A 27 8.48 16.99 2.66
N ASN A 28 7.59 17.69 1.96
CA ASN A 28 6.63 18.60 2.59
C ASN A 28 5.36 17.86 2.99
N GLY A 29 4.86 18.08 4.21
CA GLY A 29 3.60 17.52 4.68
C GLY A 29 2.39 18.09 3.94
N VAL A 30 1.65 17.24 3.23
CA VAL A 30 0.47 17.66 2.43
C VAL A 30 -0.86 17.39 3.12
N CYS A 31 -0.93 16.34 3.94
CA CYS A 31 -2.12 16.03 4.75
C CYS A 31 -1.80 15.05 5.87
N VAL A 32 -2.74 14.92 6.81
CA VAL A 32 -2.77 13.84 7.81
C VAL A 32 -3.91 12.90 7.46
N ILE A 33 -3.61 11.61 7.43
CA ILE A 33 -4.58 10.53 7.22
C ILE A 33 -4.77 9.73 8.51
N GLN A 34 -5.94 9.14 8.67
CA GLN A 34 -6.21 8.14 9.70
C GLN A 34 -6.61 6.82 9.03
N THR A 35 -5.88 5.74 9.35
CA THR A 35 -6.20 4.39 8.87
C THR A 35 -7.43 3.87 9.60
N HIS A 36 -8.47 3.48 8.86
CA HIS A 36 -9.71 2.94 9.44
C HIS A 36 -9.88 1.44 9.17
N LYS A 37 -9.14 0.87 8.22
CA LYS A 37 -9.16 -0.56 7.93
C LYS A 37 -7.79 -1.02 7.46
N VAL A 38 -7.38 -2.17 7.97
CA VAL A 38 -6.17 -2.88 7.54
C VAL A 38 -6.56 -4.30 7.25
N THR A 39 -6.26 -4.80 6.06
CA THR A 39 -6.49 -6.19 5.68
C THR A 39 -5.22 -6.79 5.11
N VAL A 40 -4.98 -8.05 5.45
CA VAL A 40 -3.87 -8.84 4.91
C VAL A 40 -4.47 -9.94 4.06
N VAL A 41 -4.21 -9.89 2.75
CA VAL A 41 -4.73 -10.86 1.78
C VAL A 41 -3.62 -11.29 0.84
N PRO A 42 -3.71 -12.48 0.22
CA PRO A 42 -2.87 -12.83 -0.92
C PRO A 42 -3.00 -11.78 -2.04
N PHE A 43 -1.92 -11.50 -2.76
CA PHE A 43 -1.91 -10.56 -3.90
C PHE A 43 -3.00 -10.90 -4.93
N SER A 44 -3.18 -12.18 -5.22
CA SER A 44 -4.23 -12.68 -6.12
C SER A 44 -5.66 -12.42 -5.64
N GLU A 45 -5.87 -12.28 -4.33
CA GLU A 45 -7.18 -12.05 -3.70
C GLU A 45 -7.51 -10.56 -3.50
N VAL A 46 -6.63 -9.64 -3.91
CA VAL A 46 -6.93 -8.21 -3.92
C VAL A 46 -8.15 -7.95 -4.80
N THR A 47 -9.12 -7.23 -4.24
CA THR A 47 -10.42 -7.01 -4.86
C THR A 47 -10.40 -5.80 -5.80
N ALA A 48 -11.27 -5.81 -6.81
CA ALA A 48 -11.47 -4.65 -7.67
C ALA A 48 -11.95 -3.42 -6.88
N GLU A 49 -12.67 -3.60 -5.78
CA GLU A 49 -13.06 -2.51 -4.88
C GLU A 49 -11.83 -1.83 -4.26
N HIS A 50 -10.84 -2.62 -3.84
CA HIS A 50 -9.60 -2.06 -3.28
C HIS A 50 -8.79 -1.32 -4.36
N ALA A 51 -8.57 -1.93 -5.51
CA ALA A 51 -7.90 -1.29 -6.65
C ALA A 51 -8.59 0.03 -7.05
N TYR A 52 -9.92 0.05 -7.05
CA TYR A 52 -10.69 1.26 -7.34
C TYR A 52 -10.51 2.36 -6.29
N LYS A 53 -10.41 1.99 -5.00
CA LYS A 53 -10.19 2.93 -3.89
C LYS A 53 -8.78 3.52 -3.91
N GLU A 54 -7.76 2.73 -4.22
CA GLU A 54 -6.39 3.26 -4.41
C GLU A 54 -6.33 4.24 -5.58
N GLY A 55 -7.10 3.97 -6.64
CA GLY A 55 -7.40 4.96 -7.66
C GLY A 55 -6.27 5.21 -8.66
N GLU A 56 -5.31 4.30 -8.76
CA GLU A 56 -4.22 4.36 -9.73
C GLU A 56 -4.69 4.10 -11.17
N GLY A 57 -4.03 4.72 -12.15
CA GLY A 57 -4.28 4.53 -13.57
C GLY A 57 -5.76 4.69 -13.96
N ASP A 58 -6.33 3.65 -14.56
CA ASP A 58 -7.74 3.58 -14.97
C ASP A 58 -8.68 3.02 -13.87
N LYS A 59 -8.15 2.80 -12.66
CA LYS A 59 -8.86 2.23 -11.50
C LYS A 59 -9.34 0.79 -11.70
N SER A 60 -8.81 0.09 -12.69
CA SER A 60 -9.10 -1.33 -12.91
C SER A 60 -8.21 -2.23 -12.06
N LEU A 61 -8.72 -3.43 -11.74
CA LEU A 61 -7.93 -4.46 -11.05
C LEU A 61 -6.77 -4.96 -11.92
N ASP A 62 -6.96 -4.98 -13.24
CA ASP A 62 -5.94 -5.46 -14.18
C ASP A 62 -4.74 -4.51 -14.22
N TYR A 63 -5.00 -3.20 -14.33
CA TYR A 63 -3.95 -2.18 -14.24
C TYR A 63 -3.24 -2.25 -12.89
N TRP A 64 -4.01 -2.32 -11.79
CA TRP A 64 -3.47 -2.44 -10.44
C TRP A 64 -2.51 -3.62 -10.32
N ARG A 65 -2.91 -4.80 -10.83
CA ARG A 65 -2.08 -6.00 -10.79
C ARG A 65 -0.81 -5.84 -11.61
N GLU A 66 -0.89 -5.27 -12.81
CA GLU A 66 0.27 -5.09 -13.68
C GLU A 66 1.34 -4.21 -13.01
N VAL A 67 0.95 -3.05 -12.47
CA VAL A 67 1.90 -2.11 -11.87
C VAL A 67 2.45 -2.63 -10.54
N HIS A 68 1.60 -3.25 -9.72
CA HIS A 68 2.02 -3.76 -8.42
C HIS A 68 2.86 -5.05 -8.52
N GLU A 69 2.58 -5.93 -9.48
CA GLU A 69 3.43 -7.10 -9.72
C GLU A 69 4.84 -6.67 -10.09
N LYS A 70 4.98 -5.70 -10.99
CA LYS A 70 6.28 -5.16 -11.37
C LYS A 70 7.00 -4.52 -10.17
N PHE A 71 6.31 -3.66 -9.43
CA PHE A 71 6.86 -3.00 -8.25
C PHE A 71 7.32 -4.00 -7.19
N PHE A 72 6.47 -4.95 -6.81
CA PHE A 72 6.83 -5.94 -5.79
C PHE A 72 7.92 -6.90 -6.26
N ALA A 73 7.96 -7.26 -7.54
CA ALA A 73 9.04 -8.07 -8.09
C ALA A 73 10.39 -7.34 -8.02
N GLU A 74 10.43 -6.04 -8.31
CA GLU A 74 11.62 -5.21 -8.17
C GLU A 74 12.08 -5.16 -6.69
N CYS A 75 11.20 -4.79 -5.76
CA CYS A 75 11.55 -4.70 -4.33
C CYS A 75 11.97 -6.06 -3.73
N LEU A 76 11.26 -7.15 -4.06
CA LEU A 76 11.60 -8.49 -3.54
C LEU A 76 12.95 -8.97 -4.08
N ASN A 77 13.28 -8.66 -5.33
CA ASN A 77 14.55 -9.05 -5.92
C ASN A 77 15.74 -8.37 -5.23
N GLU A 78 15.59 -7.14 -4.74
CA GLU A 78 16.63 -6.44 -3.97
C GLU A 78 17.01 -7.16 -2.67
N VAL A 79 16.04 -7.87 -2.06
CA VAL A 79 16.24 -8.67 -0.85
C VAL A 79 16.41 -10.17 -1.14
N GLY A 80 16.60 -10.55 -2.41
CA GLY A 80 16.83 -11.94 -2.83
C GLY A 80 15.60 -12.85 -2.77
N LEU A 81 14.40 -12.28 -2.68
CA LEU A 81 13.12 -12.99 -2.74
C LEU A 81 12.51 -12.92 -4.14
N LYS A 82 11.51 -13.76 -4.41
CA LYS A 82 10.79 -13.77 -5.69
C LYS A 82 9.33 -13.41 -5.46
N PHE A 83 8.78 -12.65 -6.39
CA PHE A 83 7.35 -12.40 -6.45
C PHE A 83 6.58 -13.71 -6.69
N THR A 84 5.47 -13.87 -5.97
CA THR A 84 4.51 -14.96 -6.16
C THR A 84 3.09 -14.42 -5.94
N SER A 85 2.11 -14.94 -6.66
CA SER A 85 0.72 -14.44 -6.57
C SER A 85 0.01 -14.78 -5.25
N ASP A 86 0.58 -15.68 -4.45
CA ASP A 86 0.13 -16.06 -3.11
C ASP A 86 0.81 -15.24 -1.99
N MET A 87 1.77 -14.37 -2.33
CA MET A 87 2.42 -13.51 -1.36
C MET A 87 1.38 -12.61 -0.68
N LYS A 88 1.60 -12.32 0.60
CA LYS A 88 0.67 -11.50 1.37
C LYS A 88 0.98 -10.02 1.19
N VAL A 89 -0.07 -9.26 0.87
CA VAL A 89 -0.02 -7.81 0.84
C VAL A 89 -0.86 -7.22 1.97
N VAL A 90 -0.39 -6.10 2.49
CA VAL A 90 -1.14 -5.26 3.43
C VAL A 90 -1.86 -4.19 2.63
N CYS A 91 -3.19 -4.21 2.74
CA CYS A 91 -4.09 -3.24 2.15
C CYS A 91 -4.61 -2.31 3.26
N GLU A 92 -4.39 -1.02 3.12
CA GLU A 92 -4.91 0.00 4.03
C GLU A 92 -6.05 0.78 3.38
N GLU A 93 -7.08 1.08 4.17
CA GLU A 93 -8.06 2.10 3.83
C GLU A 93 -8.00 3.20 4.88
N PHE A 94 -7.88 4.43 4.43
CA PHE A 94 -7.70 5.61 5.28
C PHE A 94 -8.54 6.78 4.76
N SER A 95 -8.70 7.78 5.62
CA SER A 95 -9.36 9.04 5.27
C SER A 95 -8.48 10.21 5.69
N VAL A 96 -8.50 11.29 4.89
CA VAL A 96 -7.83 12.54 5.26
C VAL A 96 -8.59 13.17 6.43
N VAL A 97 -7.88 13.41 7.53
CA VAL A 97 -8.43 14.03 8.75
C VAL A 97 -7.96 15.47 8.94
N PHE A 98 -6.86 15.84 8.27
CA PHE A 98 -6.36 17.21 8.22
C PHE A 98 -5.71 17.44 6.87
N LYS A 99 -5.97 18.60 6.28
CA LYS A 99 -5.31 19.06 5.05
C LYS A 99 -5.05 20.54 5.20
N GLU A 100 -3.80 20.94 5.02
CA GLU A 100 -3.46 22.35 5.01
C GLU A 100 -4.11 22.99 3.78
N GLN A 101 -4.92 24.04 4.00
CA GLN A 101 -5.51 24.80 2.92
C GLN A 101 -4.41 25.72 2.39
N VAL A 102 -3.91 25.42 1.20
CA VAL A 102 -3.08 26.33 0.41
C VAL A 102 -3.94 27.44 -0.17
#